data_AF-A0A0Q5DIS3-F1
#
_entry.id   AF-A0A0Q5DIS3-F1
#
_cell.length_a   1.000
_cell.length_b   1.000
_cell.length_c   1.000
_cell.angle_alpha   90.00
_cell.angle_beta   90.00
_cell.angle_gamma   90.00
#
_symmetry.space_group_name_H-M   'P 1'
#
loop_
_entity.id
_entity.type
_entity.pdbx_description
1 polymer ?
#
loop_
_entity_poly.entity_id
_entity_poly.type
_entity_poly.pdbx_seq_one_letter_code
_entity_poly.pdbx_strand_id
1 'polypeptide(L)'
;MNAPINFALLQRASAPAVPAQQPTVTPGTRVLVVGYEHDGVLLDLHGTLDAAGYEVTDVTLTGHDVALTAFFRRPVLLEFDDWCNRTLPSAHELRQVSAEDARIERMEWERNFNVERPPM
;
A
#
# COMPACT_ATOMS: atom_id res chain seq x y z
N MET A 1 -28.44 44.72 31.63
CA MET A 1 -29.12 44.37 30.36
C MET A 1 -28.56 43.03 29.92
N ASN A 2 -29.34 41.94 30.02
CA ASN A 2 -28.93 40.62 29.54
C ASN A 2 -29.32 40.50 28.06
N ALA A 3 -28.36 40.31 27.17
CA ALA A 3 -28.65 40.00 25.77
C ALA A 3 -29.34 38.62 25.70
N PRO A 4 -30.41 38.45 24.89
CA PRO A 4 -31.06 37.16 24.74
C PRO A 4 -30.11 36.19 24.03
N ILE A 5 -29.88 35.04 24.64
CA ILE A 5 -29.10 33.95 24.04
C ILE A 5 -29.89 33.43 22.84
N ASN A 6 -29.29 33.52 21.65
CA ASN A 6 -29.90 33.04 20.43
C ASN A 6 -29.85 31.50 20.38
N PHE A 7 -30.94 30.87 20.78
CA PHE A 7 -31.10 29.41 20.86
C PHE A 7 -30.81 28.69 19.53
N ALA A 8 -31.00 29.37 18.39
CA ALA A 8 -30.70 28.80 17.07
C ALA A 8 -29.19 28.66 16.80
N LEU A 9 -28.36 29.53 17.39
CA LEU A 9 -26.89 29.39 17.33
C LEU A 9 -26.42 28.21 18.19
N LEU A 10 -27.03 28.00 19.34
CA LEU A 10 -26.73 26.85 20.20
C LEU A 10 -27.11 25.52 19.53
N GLN A 11 -28.26 25.47 18.85
CA GLN A 11 -28.70 24.27 18.13
C GLN A 11 -27.78 23.89 16.95
N ARG A 12 -27.23 24.88 16.23
CA ARG A 12 -26.20 24.64 15.21
C ARG A 12 -24.87 24.16 15.79
N ALA A 13 -24.49 24.66 16.97
CA ALA A 13 -23.28 24.23 17.67
C ALA A 13 -23.43 22.81 18.26
N SER A 14 -24.65 22.37 18.53
CA SER A 14 -24.97 21.02 19.01
C SER A 14 -25.29 20.02 17.90
N ALA A 15 -25.01 20.35 16.63
CA ALA A 15 -25.02 19.34 15.58
C ALA A 15 -24.07 18.21 16.00
N PRO A 16 -24.50 16.93 15.93
CA PRO A 16 -23.63 15.83 16.31
C PRO A 16 -22.37 15.92 15.45
N ALA A 17 -21.22 16.12 16.11
CA ALA A 17 -19.94 16.05 15.43
C ALA A 17 -19.87 14.66 14.81
N VAL A 18 -19.89 14.59 13.48
CA VAL A 18 -19.58 13.34 12.78
C VAL A 18 -18.20 12.92 13.30
N PRO A 19 -18.03 11.73 13.88
CA PRO A 19 -16.72 11.30 14.36
C PRO A 19 -15.76 11.35 13.17
N ALA A 20 -14.73 12.18 13.29
CA ALA A 20 -13.72 12.28 12.26
C ALA A 20 -12.94 10.96 12.23
N GLN A 21 -13.24 10.11 11.26
CA GLN A 21 -12.47 8.90 11.02
C GLN A 21 -11.15 9.30 10.33
N GLN A 22 -10.04 8.79 10.84
CA GLN A 22 -8.74 8.98 10.20
C GLN A 22 -8.74 8.27 8.85
N PRO A 23 -8.12 8.86 7.81
CA PRO A 23 -7.92 8.17 6.54
C PRO A 23 -7.04 6.95 6.78
N THR A 24 -7.43 5.82 6.20
CA THR A 24 -6.65 4.58 6.21
C THR A 24 -6.18 4.28 4.79
N VAL A 25 -5.21 3.37 4.67
CA VAL A 25 -4.73 2.87 3.38
C VAL A 25 -5.90 2.40 2.50
N THR A 26 -5.87 2.75 1.21
CA THR A 26 -6.94 2.44 0.27
C THR A 26 -7.07 0.91 0.08
N PRO A 27 -8.30 0.36 0.13
CA PRO A 27 -8.49 -1.07 -0.12
C PRO A 27 -7.96 -1.48 -1.50
N GLY A 28 -7.19 -2.57 -1.56
CA GLY A 28 -6.63 -3.11 -2.80
C GLY A 28 -5.21 -2.64 -3.13
N THR A 29 -4.65 -1.71 -2.35
CA THR A 29 -3.22 -1.38 -2.42
C THR A 29 -2.41 -2.40 -1.63
N ARG A 30 -1.18 -2.63 -2.06
CA ARG A 30 -0.23 -3.51 -1.34
C ARG A 30 0.94 -2.69 -0.82
N VAL A 31 1.60 -3.21 0.21
CA VAL A 31 2.88 -2.67 0.68
C VAL A 31 3.91 -2.85 -0.43
N LEU A 32 4.50 -1.75 -0.88
CA LEU A 32 5.59 -1.73 -1.85
C LEU A 32 6.93 -1.75 -1.12
N VAL A 33 7.07 -0.90 -0.09
CA VAL A 33 8.27 -0.79 0.75
C VAL A 33 7.88 -0.51 2.20
N VAL A 34 8.67 -1.07 3.11
CA VAL A 34 8.59 -0.82 4.55
C VAL A 34 9.83 -0.06 5.00
N GLY A 35 9.66 0.99 5.81
CA GLY A 35 10.77 1.74 6.41
C GLY A 35 11.56 2.60 5.42
N TYR A 36 10.91 3.15 4.40
CA TYR A 36 11.50 4.15 3.52
C TYR A 36 11.77 5.45 4.29
N GLU A 37 13.01 5.92 4.30
CA GLU A 37 13.36 7.17 4.99
C GLU A 37 13.11 8.39 4.08
N HIS A 38 12.29 9.33 4.56
CA HIS A 38 12.04 10.62 3.93
C HIS A 38 12.11 11.72 4.97
N ASP A 39 13.03 12.69 4.81
CA ASP A 39 13.23 13.80 5.72
C ASP A 39 13.38 13.38 7.21
N GLY A 40 14.04 12.25 7.45
CA GLY A 40 14.26 11.69 8.79
C GLY A 40 13.06 10.96 9.39
N VAL A 41 12.02 10.71 8.60
CA VAL A 41 10.83 9.94 8.99
C VAL A 41 10.81 8.61 8.23
N LEU A 42 10.49 7.53 8.94
CA LEU A 42 10.30 6.20 8.34
C LEU A 42 8.85 6.04 7.90
N LEU A 43 8.69 5.72 6.62
CA LEU A 43 7.41 5.61 5.94
C LEU A 43 7.26 4.22 5.33
N ASP A 44 6.03 3.70 5.32
CA ASP A 44 5.67 2.56 4.49
C ASP A 44 4.95 3.08 3.25
N LEU A 45 5.42 2.66 2.08
CA LEU A 45 4.88 3.05 0.79
C LEU A 45 3.92 1.96 0.32
N HIS A 46 2.69 2.33 0.00
CA HIS A 46 1.63 1.44 -0.46
C HIS A 46 1.15 1.87 -1.84
N GLY A 47 0.82 0.89 -2.66
CA GLY A 47 0.46 1.20 -4.04
C GLY A 47 0.15 -0.01 -4.89
N THR A 48 0.24 0.20 -6.19
CA THR A 48 -0.04 -0.77 -7.24
C THR A 48 1.18 -0.93 -8.13
N LEU A 49 1.19 -2.02 -8.89
CA LEU A 49 2.16 -2.26 -9.96
C LEU A 49 1.37 -2.60 -11.22
N ASP A 50 1.54 -1.80 -12.26
CA ASP A 50 0.89 -1.98 -13.54
C ASP A 50 1.92 -2.08 -14.68
N ALA A 51 1.47 -1.87 -15.93
CA ALA A 51 2.35 -1.92 -17.09
C ALA A 51 3.25 -0.68 -17.24
N ALA A 52 2.88 0.45 -16.63
CA ALA A 52 3.65 1.68 -16.60
C ALA A 52 4.68 1.70 -15.47
N GLY A 53 4.43 0.96 -14.39
CA GLY A 53 5.36 0.78 -13.29
C GLY A 53 4.66 0.70 -11.93
N TYR A 54 5.41 1.05 -10.90
CA TYR A 54 4.90 1.27 -9.56
C TYR A 54 4.25 2.64 -9.46
N GLU A 55 3.06 2.67 -8.84
CA GLU A 55 2.34 3.88 -8.46
C GLU A 55 2.07 3.81 -6.96
N VAL A 56 2.60 4.78 -6.22
CA VAL A 56 2.41 4.97 -4.78
C VAL A 56 1.13 5.75 -4.56
N THR A 57 0.10 5.05 -4.07
CA THR A 57 -1.21 5.62 -3.80
C THR A 57 -1.36 6.04 -2.36
N ASP A 58 -0.66 5.37 -1.44
CA ASP A 58 -0.77 5.62 -0.01
C ASP A 58 0.58 5.59 0.69
N VAL A 59 0.72 6.44 1.71
CA VAL A 59 1.93 6.54 2.52
C VAL A 59 1.53 6.51 3.99
N THR A 60 2.12 5.64 4.79
CA THR A 60 1.89 5.58 6.25
C THR A 60 3.19 5.76 7.01
N LEU A 61 3.10 6.08 8.31
CA LEU A 61 4.25 5.88 9.20
C LEU A 61 4.53 4.38 9.31
N THR A 62 5.80 4.02 9.40
CA THR A 62 6.16 2.60 9.49
C THR A 62 5.46 1.90 10.66
N GLY A 63 4.77 0.81 10.36
CA GLY A 63 4.00 0.03 11.33
C GLY A 63 2.63 0.59 11.69
N HIS A 64 2.16 1.64 11.01
CA HIS A 64 0.83 2.24 11.20
C HIS A 64 -0.04 2.11 9.94
N ASP A 65 -1.36 2.21 10.14
CA ASP A 65 -2.40 2.06 9.12
C ASP A 65 -3.06 3.39 8.69
N VAL A 66 -2.73 4.49 9.38
CA VAL A 66 -3.22 5.83 9.06
C VAL A 66 -2.48 6.38 7.84
N ALA A 67 -3.24 6.70 6.80
CA ALA A 67 -2.72 7.27 5.57
C ALA A 67 -2.35 8.75 5.77
N LEU A 68 -1.08 9.05 5.54
CA LEU A 68 -0.51 10.40 5.55
C LEU A 68 -0.37 10.98 4.14
N THR A 69 -0.85 10.27 3.12
CA THR A 69 -0.76 10.65 1.71
C THR A 69 -1.16 12.11 1.45
N ALA A 70 -2.22 12.58 2.12
CA ALA A 70 -2.74 13.93 1.97
C ALA A 70 -1.77 15.05 2.42
N PHE A 71 -0.73 14.72 3.21
CA PHE A 71 0.30 15.66 3.63
C PHE A 71 1.41 15.84 2.58
N PHE A 72 1.51 14.92 1.61
CA PHE A 72 2.51 14.98 0.56
C PHE A 72 1.99 15.72 -0.66
N ARG A 73 2.87 16.53 -1.26
CA ARG A 73 2.57 17.17 -2.54
C ARG A 73 2.82 16.19 -3.67
N ARG A 74 2.12 16.39 -4.79
CA ARG A 74 2.27 15.56 -6.00
C ARG A 74 3.72 15.33 -6.45
N PRO A 75 4.64 16.32 -6.45
CA PRO A 75 6.03 16.06 -6.83
C PRO A 75 6.73 15.03 -5.95
N VAL A 76 6.46 15.04 -4.65
CA VAL A 76 7.06 14.09 -3.70
C VAL A 76 6.52 12.68 -3.92
N LEU A 77 5.23 12.53 -4.23
CA LEU A 77 4.65 11.24 -4.58
C LEU A 77 5.28 10.67 -5.87
N LEU A 78 5.53 11.51 -6.88
CA LEU A 78 6.22 11.10 -8.10
C LEU A 78 7.67 10.67 -7.83
N GLU A 79 8.36 11.31 -6.88
CA GLU A 79 9.70 10.87 -6.46
C GLU A 79 9.66 9.49 -5.81
N PHE A 80 8.60 9.16 -5.05
CA PHE A 80 8.39 7.82 -4.50
C PHE A 80 8.11 6.79 -5.60
N ASP A 81 7.30 7.13 -6.60
CA ASP A 81 7.05 6.29 -7.77
C ASP A 81 8.37 5.99 -8.51
N ASP A 82 9.13 7.03 -8.83
CA ASP A 82 10.41 6.92 -9.54
C ASP A 82 11.43 6.09 -8.76
N TRP A 83 11.47 6.26 -7.43
CA TRP A 83 12.33 5.47 -6.57
C TRP A 83 11.90 3.99 -6.57
N CYS A 84 10.60 3.71 -6.49
CA CYS A 84 10.07 2.34 -6.54
C CYS A 84 10.39 1.69 -7.89
N ASN A 85 10.18 2.40 -8.99
CA ASN A 85 10.47 1.93 -10.34
C ASN A 85 11.95 1.63 -10.59
N ARG A 86 12.85 2.36 -9.94
CA ARG A 86 14.29 2.14 -10.05
C ARG A 86 14.79 0.99 -9.17
N THR A 87 14.13 0.72 -8.04
CA THR A 87 14.68 -0.12 -6.97
C THR A 87 13.98 -1.47 -6.84
N LEU A 88 12.68 -1.52 -7.15
CA LEU A 88 11.89 -2.74 -7.05
C LEU A 88 11.84 -3.48 -8.40
N PRO A 89 11.70 -4.82 -8.39
CA PRO A 89 11.62 -5.60 -9.61
C PRO A 89 10.43 -5.21 -10.48
N SER A 90 10.62 -5.07 -11.79
CA SER A 90 9.54 -4.80 -12.73
C SER A 90 8.49 -5.92 -12.74
N ALA A 91 7.29 -5.60 -13.25
CA ALA A 91 6.24 -6.60 -13.46
C ALA A 91 6.70 -7.77 -14.34
N HIS A 92 7.63 -7.53 -15.27
CA HIS A 92 8.19 -8.57 -16.12
C HIS A 92 9.11 -9.52 -15.34
N GLU A 93 10.00 -8.98 -14.52
CA GLU A 93 10.92 -9.76 -13.69
C GLU A 93 10.17 -10.61 -12.66
N LEU A 94 9.13 -10.06 -12.03
CA LEU A 94 8.28 -10.83 -11.11
C LEU A 94 7.57 -12.00 -11.81
N ARG A 95 7.15 -11.83 -13.07
CA ARG A 95 6.56 -12.92 -13.87
C ARG A 95 7.59 -13.98 -14.25
N GLN A 96 8.83 -13.58 -14.56
CA GLN A 96 9.91 -14.52 -14.87
C GLN A 96 10.25 -15.38 -13.65
N VAL A 97 10.41 -14.75 -12.47
CA VAL A 97 10.64 -15.48 -11.21
C VAL A 97 9.51 -16.46 -10.93
N SER A 98 8.26 -16.01 -11.03
CA SER A 98 7.10 -16.90 -10.83
C SER A 98 7.05 -18.06 -11.83
N ALA A 99 7.44 -17.85 -13.09
CA ALA A 99 7.48 -18.89 -14.10
C ALA A 99 8.61 -19.91 -13.83
N GLU A 100 9.75 -19.46 -13.34
CA GLU A 100 10.88 -20.32 -12.99
C GLU A 100 10.56 -21.13 -11.71
N ASP A 101 9.98 -20.50 -10.69
CA ASP A 101 9.53 -21.20 -9.47
C ASP A 101 8.50 -22.29 -9.80
N ALA A 102 7.52 -21.99 -10.66
CA ALA A 102 6.53 -22.98 -11.10
C ALA A 102 7.16 -24.13 -11.92
N ARG A 103 8.25 -23.85 -12.63
CA ARG A 103 9.01 -24.87 -13.38
C ARG A 103 9.80 -25.76 -12.43
N ILE A 104 10.44 -25.19 -11.41
CA ILE A 104 11.17 -25.92 -10.37
C ILE A 104 10.21 -26.82 -9.59
N GLU A 105 9.08 -26.28 -9.12
CA GLU A 105 8.04 -27.04 -8.41
C GLU A 105 7.54 -28.22 -9.24
N ARG A 106 7.31 -28.03 -10.55
CA ARG A 106 6.91 -29.13 -11.44
C ARG A 106 7.99 -30.20 -11.58
N MET A 107 9.25 -29.82 -11.72
CA MET A 107 10.35 -30.78 -11.80
C MET A 107 10.54 -31.56 -10.50
N GLU A 108 10.35 -30.92 -9.34
CA GLU A 108 10.39 -31.59 -8.04
C GLU A 108 9.21 -32.56 -7.86
N TRP A 109 8.00 -32.16 -8.28
CA TRP A 109 6.83 -33.03 -8.27
C TRP A 109 7.02 -34.24 -9.19
N GLU A 110 7.48 -34.04 -10.43
CA GLU A 110 7.77 -35.13 -11.37
C GLU A 110 8.84 -36.07 -10.80
N ARG A 111 9.89 -35.56 -10.18
CA ARG A 111 10.94 -36.38 -9.56
C ARG A 111 10.42 -37.18 -8.36
N ASN A 112 9.52 -36.63 -7.56
CA ASN A 112 9.01 -37.30 -6.36
C ASN A 112 7.91 -38.32 -6.70
N PHE A 113 7.09 -38.07 -7.73
CA PHE A 113 5.94 -38.92 -8.07
C PHE A 113 6.18 -39.87 -9.28
N ASN A 114 7.22 -39.70 -10.11
CA ASN A 114 7.59 -40.72 -11.12
C ASN A 114 8.40 -41.90 -10.55
N VAL A 115 8.86 -41.83 -9.30
CA VAL A 115 9.60 -42.94 -8.66
C VAL A 115 8.66 -44.03 -8.12
N GLU A 116 7.35 -43.77 -8.05
CA GLU A 116 6.32 -44.72 -7.60
C GLU A 116 5.61 -45.47 -8.74
N ARG A 117 6.28 -45.77 -9.86
CA ARG A 117 5.80 -46.85 -10.73
C ARG A 117 6.46 -48.16 -10.26
N PRO A 118 5.75 -49.05 -9.55
CA PRO A 118 6.33 -50.35 -9.24
C PRO A 118 6.59 -51.08 -10.56
N PRO A 119 7.70 -51.82 -10.68
CA PRO A 119 7.93 -52.65 -11.84
C PRO A 119 6.78 -53.68 -11.92
N MET A 120 6.10 -53.74 -13.07
CA MET A 120 5.31 -54.92 -13.43
C MET A 120 6.24 -56.07 -13.76
#